data_AF-A0A7Y4SXX2-F1
#
_entry.id   AF-A0A7Y4SXX2-F1
#
_cell.length_a   1.000
_cell.length_b   1.000
_cell.length_c   1.000
_cell.angle_alpha   90.00
_cell.angle_beta   90.00
_cell.angle_gamma   90.00
#
_symmetry.space_group_name_H-M   'P 1'
#
loop_
_entity.id
_entity.type
_entity.pdbx_description
1 polymer ?
#
loop_
_entity_poly.entity_id
_entity_poly.type
_entity_poly.pdbx_seq_one_letter_code
_entity_poly.pdbx_strand_id
1 'polypeptide(L)'
;MRSIRIRSTTLVAFLSLCLGLTPACLRTAKPEPAGSTPPVPAGWTDAFRQEAVLVADEIVIEGPSDLIDHVVLRPDPETNVYTSKTISAGLLQELSARAETRLEVRGQLDAWSLAAFQKITVLQRPGDVPVTVRARGNAYWAPADGSDERRQDQLVFQGVRGQ
;
A
#
# COMPACT_ATOMS: atom_id res chain seq x y z
N MET A 1 7.29 20.51 -44.62
CA MET A 1 7.69 19.20 -45.18
C MET A 1 9.17 19.22 -45.51
N ARG A 2 10.03 18.58 -44.70
CA ARG A 2 11.38 18.17 -45.11
C ARG A 2 11.72 16.87 -44.39
N SER A 3 11.57 15.76 -45.12
CA SER A 3 11.99 14.42 -44.70
C SER A 3 13.51 14.29 -44.83
N ILE A 4 14.16 13.81 -43.78
CA ILE A 4 15.52 13.28 -43.85
C ILE A 4 15.43 11.78 -43.60
N ARG A 5 15.56 11.00 -44.67
CA ARG A 5 15.80 9.55 -44.64
C ARG A 5 17.30 9.35 -44.78
N ILE A 6 17.92 8.67 -43.83
CA ILE A 6 19.26 8.08 -44.03
C ILE A 6 19.10 6.57 -43.88
N ARG A 7 19.22 5.90 -45.02
CA ARG A 7 19.44 4.46 -45.15
C ARG A 7 20.95 4.21 -45.02
N SER A 8 21.36 3.10 -44.41
CA SER A 8 22.36 2.16 -44.96
C SER A 8 22.82 1.16 -43.88
N THR A 9 22.59 -0.14 -44.05
CA THR A 9 23.48 -1.13 -44.74
C THR A 9 24.45 -1.74 -43.70
N THR A 10 24.21 -2.92 -43.12
CA THR A 10 24.43 -4.31 -43.61
C THR A 10 25.50 -4.99 -42.75
N LEU A 11 25.07 -5.99 -41.96
CA LEU A 11 25.56 -7.37 -41.88
C LEU A 11 27.08 -7.64 -41.92
N VAL A 12 27.65 -8.18 -40.83
CA VAL A 12 28.64 -9.30 -40.87
C VAL A 12 28.55 -10.10 -39.56
N ALA A 13 28.36 -11.41 -39.69
CA ALA A 13 28.48 -12.41 -38.65
C ALA A 13 29.95 -12.74 -38.36
N PHE A 14 30.32 -12.99 -37.11
CA PHE A 14 31.50 -13.78 -36.80
C PHE A 14 31.22 -14.76 -35.66
N LEU A 15 31.15 -16.02 -36.07
CA LEU A 15 31.28 -17.22 -35.27
C LEU A 15 32.71 -17.24 -34.68
N SER A 16 32.86 -17.39 -33.37
CA SER A 16 34.12 -17.90 -32.83
C SER A 16 33.85 -18.76 -31.61
N LEU A 17 34.09 -20.05 -31.82
CA LEU A 17 33.97 -21.16 -30.89
C LEU A 17 35.30 -21.27 -30.13
N CYS A 18 35.33 -20.88 -28.86
CA CYS A 18 36.45 -21.21 -27.97
C CYS A 18 35.94 -22.15 -26.88
N LEU A 19 36.15 -23.45 -27.10
CA LEU A 19 36.17 -24.45 -26.04
C LEU A 19 37.34 -24.14 -25.09
N GLY A 20 37.02 -23.57 -23.93
CA GLY A 20 37.93 -23.48 -22.78
C GLY A 20 37.46 -24.41 -21.68
N LEU A 21 38.04 -25.61 -21.62
CA LEU A 21 37.95 -26.50 -20.45
C LEU A 21 38.65 -25.85 -19.26
N THR A 22 37.88 -25.39 -18.28
CA THR A 22 38.40 -25.02 -16.96
C THR A 22 37.89 -25.98 -15.89
N PRO A 23 38.74 -26.38 -14.93
CA PRO A 23 38.42 -27.41 -13.95
C PRO A 23 37.33 -26.94 -13.00
N ALA A 24 36.34 -27.80 -12.81
CA ALA A 24 35.28 -27.64 -11.83
C ALA A 24 35.88 -27.57 -10.41
N CYS A 25 36.11 -26.36 -9.91
CA CYS A 25 36.09 -26.11 -8.48
C CYS A 25 34.65 -26.33 -8.00
N LEU A 26 34.34 -27.57 -7.61
CA LEU A 26 33.22 -27.92 -6.74
C LEU A 26 33.43 -27.21 -5.40
N ARG A 27 33.12 -25.91 -5.37
CA ARG A 27 32.91 -25.17 -4.14
C ARG A 27 31.56 -25.66 -3.63
N THR A 28 31.59 -26.59 -2.68
CA THR A 28 30.39 -27.03 -1.94
C THR A 28 29.73 -25.78 -1.38
N ALA A 29 28.68 -25.31 -2.06
CA ALA A 29 27.89 -24.19 -1.60
C ALA A 29 27.29 -24.62 -0.26
N LYS A 30 27.78 -24.03 0.83
CA LYS A 30 27.15 -24.10 2.14
C LYS A 30 25.67 -23.75 1.92
N PRO A 31 24.71 -24.61 2.29
CA PRO A 31 23.31 -24.29 2.14
C PRO A 31 23.07 -22.96 2.85
N GLU A 32 22.68 -21.97 2.05
CA GLU A 32 22.21 -20.68 2.55
C GLU A 32 21.11 -20.99 3.57
N PRO A 33 21.17 -20.46 4.80
CA PRO A 33 20.11 -20.69 5.76
C PRO A 33 18.82 -20.25 5.08
N ALA A 34 17.90 -21.19 4.87
CA ALA A 34 16.62 -20.93 4.23
C ALA A 34 16.01 -19.73 4.96
N GLY A 35 16.05 -18.57 4.30
CA GLY A 35 15.51 -17.34 4.86
C GLY A 35 14.05 -17.63 5.15
N SER A 36 13.69 -17.66 6.42
CA SER A 36 12.30 -17.81 6.82
C SER A 36 11.57 -16.59 6.29
N THR A 37 10.85 -16.74 5.17
CA THR A 37 9.95 -15.70 4.70
C THR A 37 8.99 -15.43 5.85
N PRO A 38 8.91 -14.17 6.36
CA PRO A 38 8.01 -13.86 7.45
C PRO A 38 6.57 -14.19 7.01
N PRO A 39 5.73 -14.74 7.90
CA PRO A 39 4.35 -15.06 7.57
C PRO A 39 3.62 -13.78 7.17
N VAL A 40 2.90 -13.82 6.04
CA VAL A 40 2.01 -12.72 5.64
C VAL A 40 0.83 -12.69 6.62
N PRO A 41 0.52 -11.55 7.25
CA PRO A 41 -0.63 -11.42 8.13
C PRO A 41 -1.93 -11.88 7.45
N ALA A 42 -2.82 -12.52 8.19
CA ALA A 42 -4.11 -12.93 7.64
C ALA A 42 -4.94 -11.68 7.32
N GLY A 43 -5.26 -11.47 6.04
CA GLY A 43 -6.07 -10.33 5.61
C GLY A 43 -7.43 -10.24 6.33
N TRP A 44 -7.93 -9.02 6.45
CA TRP A 44 -9.27 -8.75 6.97
C TRP A 44 -10.36 -9.24 5.99
N THR A 45 -11.64 -9.11 6.34
CA THR A 45 -12.79 -9.56 5.51
C THR A 45 -12.61 -9.34 4.01
N ASP A 46 -13.29 -10.14 3.20
CA ASP A 46 -13.30 -10.04 1.74
C ASP A 46 -13.44 -8.59 1.20
N ALA A 47 -14.18 -7.72 1.90
CA ALA A 47 -14.33 -6.31 1.53
C ALA A 47 -13.00 -5.54 1.38
N PHE A 48 -12.00 -5.81 2.22
CA PHE A 48 -10.69 -5.13 2.20
C PHE A 48 -9.65 -5.85 1.33
N ARG A 49 -9.98 -7.05 0.85
CA ARG A 49 -9.14 -7.84 -0.06
C ARG A 49 -9.30 -7.42 -1.51
N GLN A 50 -10.47 -6.88 -1.86
CA GLN A 50 -10.70 -6.32 -3.17
C GLN A 50 -10.04 -4.95 -3.30
N GLU A 51 -9.33 -4.73 -4.40
CA GLU A 51 -8.74 -3.44 -4.72
C GLU A 51 -9.83 -2.36 -4.82
N ALA A 52 -9.64 -1.27 -4.08
CA ALA A 52 -10.55 -0.13 -4.11
C ALA A 52 -9.82 1.17 -3.76
N VAL A 53 -10.42 2.29 -4.10
CA VAL A 53 -9.96 3.63 -3.71
C VAL A 53 -11.00 4.26 -2.81
N LEU A 54 -10.57 4.75 -1.64
CA LEU A 54 -11.39 5.53 -0.71
C LEU A 54 -10.83 6.94 -0.60
N VAL A 55 -11.66 7.93 -0.96
CA VAL A 55 -11.33 9.37 -0.90
C VAL A 55 -12.29 10.08 0.04
N ALA A 56 -11.80 10.96 0.91
CA ALA A 56 -12.63 11.75 1.83
C ALA A 56 -11.89 13.00 2.34
N ASP A 57 -12.51 13.84 3.15
CA ASP A 57 -11.79 14.84 3.94
C ASP A 57 -11.07 14.20 5.14
N GLU A 58 -11.78 13.33 5.85
CA GLU A 58 -11.25 12.60 7.01
C GLU A 58 -11.51 11.11 6.87
N ILE A 59 -10.47 10.30 7.11
CA ILE A 59 -10.57 8.84 7.20
C ILE A 59 -10.14 8.40 8.58
N VAL A 60 -10.97 7.63 9.27
CA VAL A 60 -10.67 7.02 10.57
C VAL A 60 -10.73 5.51 10.44
N ILE A 61 -9.65 4.84 10.83
CA ILE A 61 -9.50 3.40 10.82
C ILE A 61 -9.32 2.96 12.27
N GLU A 62 -10.21 2.11 12.75
CA GLU A 62 -10.16 1.55 14.10
C GLU A 62 -10.12 0.03 13.97
N GLY A 63 -9.37 -0.67 14.82
CA GLY A 63 -9.23 -2.12 14.67
C GLY A 63 -8.43 -2.77 15.80
N PRO A 64 -8.15 -4.07 15.69
CA PRO A 64 -7.51 -4.86 16.74
C PRO A 64 -6.00 -4.60 16.84
N SER A 65 -5.34 -5.31 17.76
CA SER A 65 -3.94 -5.11 18.12
C SER A 65 -2.91 -5.39 17.02
N ASP A 66 -3.29 -5.90 15.87
CA ASP A 66 -2.42 -6.13 14.71
C ASP A 66 -2.83 -5.29 13.49
N LEU A 67 -3.76 -4.34 13.66
CA LEU A 67 -4.18 -3.41 12.59
C LEU A 67 -2.99 -2.75 11.87
N ILE A 68 -1.91 -2.47 12.61
CA ILE A 68 -0.71 -1.82 12.09
C ILE A 68 0.01 -2.65 11.02
N ASP A 69 -0.17 -3.97 11.02
CA ASP A 69 0.43 -4.86 10.02
C ASP A 69 -0.31 -4.78 8.67
N HIS A 70 -1.48 -4.14 8.65
CA HIS A 70 -2.36 -3.99 7.49
C HIS A 70 -2.50 -2.54 7.01
N VAL A 71 -2.11 -1.57 7.84
CA VAL A 71 -2.23 -0.14 7.54
C VAL A 71 -0.85 0.46 7.36
N VAL A 72 -0.65 1.10 6.21
CA VAL A 72 0.56 1.87 5.91
C VAL A 72 0.19 3.32 5.72
N LEU A 73 0.79 4.19 6.52
CA LEU A 73 0.76 5.64 6.33
C LEU A 73 2.09 6.07 5.72
N ARG A 74 2.08 6.89 4.66
CA ARG A 74 3.30 7.42 4.05
C ARG A 74 3.44 8.90 4.39
N PRO A 75 4.10 9.24 5.51
CA PRO A 75 4.32 10.64 5.86
C PRO A 75 5.35 11.26 4.91
N ASP A 76 5.01 12.43 4.39
CA ASP A 76 5.95 13.35 3.77
C ASP A 76 6.11 14.59 4.68
N PRO A 77 7.29 14.84 5.26
CA PRO A 77 7.47 15.91 6.24
C PRO A 77 7.27 17.32 5.66
N GLU A 78 7.44 17.49 4.34
CA GLU A 78 7.23 18.77 3.66
C GLU A 78 5.74 19.12 3.58
N THR A 79 4.87 18.11 3.50
CA THR A 79 3.46 18.30 3.19
C THR A 79 2.51 17.82 4.30
N ASN A 80 3.02 17.05 5.27
CA ASN A 80 2.22 16.42 6.31
C ASN A 80 2.80 16.64 7.71
N VAL A 81 1.96 16.39 8.71
CA VAL A 81 2.29 16.28 10.12
C VAL A 81 1.88 14.89 10.58
N TYR A 82 2.85 14.11 11.07
CA TYR A 82 2.61 12.78 11.61
C TYR A 82 2.77 12.78 13.14
N THR A 83 1.83 12.17 13.84
CA THR A 83 1.92 11.96 15.30
C THR A 83 1.55 10.52 15.65
N SER A 84 2.20 9.99 16.69
CA SER A 84 1.91 8.67 17.25
C SER A 84 1.95 8.75 18.77
N LYS A 85 0.91 8.26 19.45
CA LYS A 85 0.82 8.27 20.90
C LYS A 85 0.00 7.10 21.43
N THR A 86 0.42 6.56 22.56
CA THR A 86 -0.37 5.59 23.32
C THR A 86 -1.39 6.34 24.19
N ILE A 87 -2.66 5.96 24.07
CA ILE A 87 -3.77 6.48 24.86
C ILE A 87 -4.48 5.31 25.58
N SER A 88 -5.41 5.62 26.48
CA SER A 88 -6.18 4.58 27.19
C SER A 88 -6.94 3.63 26.26
N ALA A 89 -7.33 4.11 25.07
CA ALA A 89 -8.04 3.32 24.07
C ALA A 89 -7.12 2.46 23.18
N GLY A 90 -5.79 2.61 23.27
CA GLY A 90 -4.81 1.89 22.45
C GLY A 90 -3.74 2.80 21.82
N LEU A 91 -3.15 2.38 20.70
CA LEU A 91 -2.17 3.17 19.96
C LEU A 91 -2.89 4.03 18.92
N LEU A 92 -2.74 5.36 19.03
CA LEU A 92 -3.29 6.32 18.08
C LEU A 92 -2.16 6.85 17.19
N GLN A 93 -2.36 6.76 15.88
CA GLN A 93 -1.53 7.41 14.86
C GLN A 93 -2.40 8.37 14.06
N GLU A 94 -1.85 9.52 13.74
CA GLU A 94 -2.53 10.54 12.94
C GLU A 94 -1.55 11.10 11.90
N LEU A 95 -1.99 11.10 10.65
CA LEU A 95 -1.31 11.76 9.54
C LEU A 95 -2.24 12.84 9.00
N SER A 96 -1.85 14.10 9.17
CA SER A 96 -2.65 15.27 8.80
C SER A 96 -1.92 16.10 7.72
N ALA A 97 -2.67 16.64 6.76
CA ALA A 97 -2.13 17.58 5.79
C ALA A 97 -1.76 18.90 6.50
N ARG A 98 -0.67 19.54 6.06
CA ARG A 98 -0.35 20.90 6.51
C ARG A 98 -1.37 21.86 5.90
N ALA A 99 -1.84 22.83 6.68
CA ALA A 99 -2.86 23.79 6.22
C ALA A 99 -2.45 24.60 4.98
N GLU A 100 -1.14 24.76 4.77
CA GLU A 100 -0.54 25.49 3.67
C GLU A 100 -0.34 24.63 2.40
N THR A 101 -0.55 23.32 2.48
CA THR A 101 -0.55 22.43 1.31
C THR A 101 -1.99 22.09 0.91
N ARG A 102 -2.22 21.93 -0.40
CA ARG A 102 -3.49 21.41 -0.95
C ARG A 102 -3.36 19.94 -1.34
N LEU A 103 -2.34 19.26 -0.81
CA LEU A 103 -2.03 17.89 -1.14
C LEU A 103 -2.73 16.96 -0.15
N GLU A 104 -3.31 15.90 -0.66
CA GLU A 104 -3.94 14.87 0.15
C GLU A 104 -2.90 14.08 0.97
N VAL A 105 -3.32 13.63 2.15
CA VAL A 105 -2.62 12.59 2.90
C VAL A 105 -3.00 11.23 2.35
N ARG A 106 -1.99 10.38 2.15
CA ARG A 106 -2.14 9.06 1.54
C ARG A 106 -1.84 7.95 2.52
N GLY A 107 -2.61 6.87 2.41
CA GLY A 107 -2.40 5.64 3.15
C GLY A 107 -2.84 4.42 2.36
N GLN A 108 -2.65 3.26 2.95
CA GLN A 108 -3.11 1.99 2.42
C GLN A 108 -3.66 1.15 3.56
N LEU A 109 -4.75 0.43 3.31
CA LEU A 109 -5.29 -0.61 4.18
C LEU A 109 -5.49 -1.86 3.31
N ASP A 110 -4.67 -2.89 3.50
CA ASP A 110 -4.65 -4.08 2.63
C ASP A 110 -4.62 -3.69 1.13
N ALA A 111 -5.65 -4.03 0.35
CA ALA A 111 -5.76 -3.72 -1.08
C ALA A 111 -6.36 -2.33 -1.37
N TRP A 112 -6.77 -1.58 -0.33
CA TRP A 112 -7.39 -0.27 -0.49
C TRP A 112 -6.35 0.84 -0.51
N SER A 113 -6.45 1.70 -1.52
CA SER A 113 -5.75 2.99 -1.54
C SER A 113 -6.60 4.04 -0.84
N LEU A 114 -6.01 4.76 0.12
CA LEU A 114 -6.68 5.77 0.92
C LEU A 114 -6.11 7.16 0.58
N ALA A 115 -7.00 8.12 0.35
CA ALA A 115 -6.64 9.52 0.18
C ALA A 115 -7.56 10.39 1.03
N ALA A 116 -7.01 11.23 1.90
CA ALA A 116 -7.78 12.19 2.68
C ALA A 116 -7.29 13.62 2.47
N PHE A 117 -8.19 14.59 2.34
CA PHE A 117 -7.80 15.99 2.16
C PHE A 117 -7.34 16.67 3.45
N GLN A 118 -7.74 16.16 4.61
CA GLN A 118 -7.39 16.73 5.91
C GLN A 118 -6.55 15.76 6.74
N LYS A 119 -7.06 14.56 7.04
CA LYS A 119 -6.35 13.61 7.91
C LYS A 119 -6.74 12.15 7.72
N ILE A 120 -5.79 11.27 7.99
CA ILE A 120 -6.02 9.85 8.24
C ILE A 120 -5.66 9.56 9.70
N THR A 121 -6.60 8.98 10.44
CA THR A 121 -6.42 8.56 11.83
C THR A 121 -6.49 7.04 11.93
N VAL A 122 -5.53 6.42 12.61
CA VAL A 122 -5.47 4.98 12.84
C VAL A 122 -5.45 4.72 14.34
N LEU A 123 -6.45 4.00 14.85
CA LEU A 123 -6.55 3.61 16.25
C LEU A 123 -6.53 2.08 16.38
N GLN A 124 -5.38 1.58 16.82
CA GLN A 124 -5.19 0.18 17.18
C GLN A 124 -5.67 -0.02 18.61
N ARG A 125 -6.76 -0.78 18.80
CA ARG A 125 -7.40 -1.04 20.09
C ARG A 125 -6.91 -2.36 20.68
N PRO A 126 -6.89 -2.50 22.02
CA PRO A 126 -6.62 -3.78 22.66
C PRO A 126 -7.80 -4.75 22.47
N GLY A 127 -7.49 -6.04 22.29
CA GLY A 127 -8.47 -7.11 22.13
C GLY A 127 -8.85 -7.41 20.69
N ASP A 128 -9.76 -8.37 20.52
CA ASP A 128 -10.30 -8.79 19.23
C ASP A 128 -11.55 -7.95 18.92
N VAL A 129 -11.35 -6.84 18.21
CA VAL A 129 -12.41 -5.93 17.77
C VAL A 129 -12.45 -5.89 16.25
N PRO A 130 -13.63 -5.67 15.63
CA PRO A 130 -13.72 -5.54 14.19
C PRO A 130 -12.95 -4.31 13.71
N VAL A 131 -12.39 -4.41 12.50
CA VAL A 131 -11.87 -3.26 11.77
C VAL A 131 -13.05 -2.42 11.31
N THR A 132 -13.02 -1.12 11.59
CA THR A 132 -13.99 -0.14 11.11
C THR A 132 -13.28 0.96 10.36
N VAL A 133 -13.72 1.24 9.13
CA VAL A 133 -13.26 2.37 8.32
C VAL A 133 -14.40 3.36 8.18
N ARG A 134 -14.19 4.60 8.64
CA ARG A 134 -15.14 5.69 8.55
C ARG A 134 -14.53 6.82 7.74
N ALA A 135 -15.16 7.14 6.61
CA ALA A 135 -14.80 8.24 5.73
C ALA A 135 -15.85 9.34 5.81
N ARG A 136 -15.44 10.61 5.89
CA ARG A 136 -16.33 11.78 6.01
C ARG A 136 -15.87 12.95 5.16
N GLY A 137 -16.83 13.81 4.80
CA GLY A 137 -16.57 15.02 4.00
C GLY A 137 -16.40 14.66 2.54
N ASN A 138 -17.53 14.48 1.85
CA ASN A 138 -17.59 14.03 0.45
C ASN A 138 -16.92 12.66 0.23
N ALA A 139 -17.26 11.69 1.07
CA ALA A 139 -16.70 10.35 1.00
C ALA A 139 -17.07 9.66 -0.32
N TYR A 140 -16.04 9.18 -1.02
CA TYR A 140 -16.12 8.48 -2.28
C TYR A 140 -15.39 7.15 -2.18
N TRP A 141 -16.05 6.07 -2.55
CA TRP A 141 -15.47 4.75 -2.63
C TRP A 141 -15.74 4.15 -4.01
N ALA A 142 -14.69 3.62 -4.63
CA ALA A 142 -14.78 2.98 -5.93
C ALA A 142 -13.93 1.70 -5.95
N PRO A 143 -14.51 0.54 -6.27
CA PRO A 143 -13.78 -0.70 -6.46
C PRO A 143 -13.07 -0.71 -7.83
N ALA A 144 -11.93 -1.40 -7.91
CA ALA A 144 -11.14 -1.46 -9.14
C ALA A 144 -11.77 -2.34 -10.24
N ASP A 145 -12.73 -3.19 -9.89
CA ASP A 145 -13.44 -4.07 -10.82
C ASP A 145 -14.52 -3.35 -11.66
N GLY A 146 -14.76 -2.07 -11.38
CA GLY A 146 -15.78 -1.26 -12.06
C GLY A 146 -17.21 -1.53 -11.58
N SER A 147 -17.39 -2.24 -10.46
CA SER A 147 -18.70 -2.35 -9.80
C SER A 147 -19.13 -1.01 -9.17
N ASP A 148 -20.35 -0.98 -8.61
CA ASP A 148 -21.03 0.26 -8.24
C ASP A 148 -20.23 1.12 -7.25
N GLU A 149 -19.95 2.36 -7.66
CA GLU A 149 -19.32 3.38 -6.82
C GLU A 149 -20.30 3.87 -5.73
N ARG A 150 -19.74 4.32 -4.60
CA ARG A 150 -20.50 4.91 -3.49
C ARG A 150 -20.04 6.34 -3.23
N ARG A 151 -20.98 7.28 -3.15
CA ARG A 151 -20.75 8.71 -2.84
C ARG A 151 -21.74 9.19 -1.78
N GLN A 152 -21.25 9.57 -0.61
CA GLN A 152 -22.06 10.01 0.53
C GLN A 152 -21.28 11.01 1.39
N ASP A 153 -21.95 11.80 2.22
CA ASP A 153 -21.26 12.67 3.19
C ASP A 153 -20.44 11.86 4.21
N GLN A 154 -20.88 10.62 4.47
CA GLN A 154 -20.18 9.66 5.30
C GLN A 154 -20.35 8.25 4.72
N LEU A 155 -19.23 7.52 4.64
CA LEU A 155 -19.21 6.08 4.37
C LEU A 155 -18.65 5.34 5.59
N VAL A 156 -19.21 4.17 5.87
CA VAL A 156 -18.74 3.28 6.93
C VAL A 156 -18.61 1.88 6.37
N PHE A 157 -17.48 1.24 6.68
CA PHE A 157 -17.17 -0.14 6.34
C PHE A 157 -16.73 -0.85 7.61
N GLN A 158 -17.08 -2.13 7.72
CA GLN A 158 -16.68 -2.99 8.82
C GLN A 158 -16.13 -4.29 8.25
N GLY A 159 -15.08 -4.79 8.89
CA GLY A 159 -14.52 -6.09 8.60
C GLY A 159 -14.15 -6.84 9.86
N VAL A 160 -14.32 -8.14 9.82
CA VAL A 160 -13.86 -9.09 10.83
C VAL A 160 -12.72 -9.92 10.24
N ARG A 161 -12.00 -10.66 11.07
CA ARG A 161 -10.92 -11.52 10.56
C ARG A 161 -11.50 -12.76 9.88
N GLY A 162 -11.01 -13.09 8.68
CA GLY A 162 -11.22 -14.40 8.05
C GLY A 162 -12.66 -14.73 7.64
N GLN A 163 -13.52 -13.72 7.41
CA GLN A 163 -14.87 -13.89 6.86
C GLN A 163 -15.05 -13.25 5.49
#